data_AF-A0A660VV43-F1
#
_entry.id   AF-A0A660VV43-F1
#
_cell.length_a   1.000
_cell.length_b   1.000
_cell.length_c   1.000
_cell.angle_alpha   90.00
_cell.angle_beta   90.00
_cell.angle_gamma   90.00
#
_symmetry.space_group_name_H-M   'P 1'
#
loop_
_entity.id
_entity.type
_entity.pdbx_description
1 polymer ?
#
loop_
_entity_poly.entity_id
_entity_poly.type
_entity_poly.pdbx_seq_one_letter_code
_entity_poly.pdbx_strand_id
1 'polypeptide(L)' 'EIATYDSHWFDFLKKQFDEDEALRYKELKPFRDFVMQNYKIVRMFGPHVLFQLKNSSVNKELR' A
#
# COMPACT_ATOMS: atom_id res chain seq x y z
N GLU A 1 -2.34 -16.16 -0.73
CA GLU A 1 -1.01 -15.50 -0.83
C GLU A 1 -0.95 -14.15 -0.12
N ILE A 2 -1.78 -13.15 -0.47
CA ILE A 2 -1.75 -11.82 0.19
C ILE A 2 -2.12 -11.89 1.69
N ALA A 3 -3.12 -12.67 2.09
CA ALA A 3 -3.55 -12.77 3.49
C ALA A 3 -2.48 -13.36 4.42
N THR A 4 -1.72 -14.35 3.92
CA THR A 4 -0.60 -14.96 4.64
C THR A 4 0.53 -13.94 4.82
N TYR A 5 0.80 -13.14 3.79
CA TYR A 5 1.78 -12.06 3.85
C TYR A 5 1.36 -10.97 4.86
N ASP A 6 0.09 -10.57 4.86
CA ASP A 6 -0.46 -9.60 5.82
C ASP A 6 -0.27 -10.07 7.28
N SER A 7 -0.49 -11.36 7.56
CA SER A 7 -0.29 -11.93 8.90
C SER A 7 1.18 -11.90 9.31
N HIS A 8 2.09 -12.34 8.44
CA HIS A 8 3.53 -12.32 8.75
C HIS A 8 4.06 -10.90 8.91
N TRP A 9 3.53 -9.95 8.14
CA TRP A 9 3.90 -8.54 8.24
C TRP A 9 3.42 -7.93 9.56
N PHE A 10 2.19 -8.25 10.00
CA PHE A 10 1.69 -7.85 11.31
C PHE A 10 2.60 -8.36 12.43
N ASP A 11 2.97 -9.65 12.41
CA ASP A 11 3.86 -10.24 13.40
C ASP A 11 5.25 -9.61 13.40
N PHE A 12 5.77 -9.26 12.22
CA PHE A 12 7.03 -8.56 12.07
C PHE A 12 6.97 -7.15 12.70
N LEU A 13 5.91 -6.38 12.40
CA LEU A 13 5.74 -5.04 12.93
C LEU A 13 5.67 -5.05 14.46
N LYS A 14 4.92 -5.99 15.04
CA LYS A 14 4.82 -6.18 16.49
C LYS A 14 6.18 -6.47 17.14
N LYS A 15 7.07 -7.19 16.45
CA LYS A 15 8.39 -7.58 16.96
C LYS A 15 9.46 -6.51 16.79
N GLN A 16 9.41 -5.71 15.72
CA GLN A 16 10.45 -4.74 15.38
C GLN A 16 10.16 -3.33 15.86
N PHE A 17 8.88 -2.99 16.01
CA PHE A 17 8.44 -1.67 16.45
C PHE A 17 7.68 -1.84 17.77
N ASP A 18 6.36 -1.90 17.72
CA ASP A 18 5.49 -2.10 18.87
C ASP A 18 4.14 -2.67 18.42
N GLU A 19 3.27 -2.98 19.39
CA GLU A 19 1.93 -3.49 19.12
C GLU A 19 1.04 -2.44 18.44
N ASP A 20 1.23 -1.16 18.74
CA ASP A 20 0.47 -0.06 18.16
C ASP A 20 0.71 0.05 16.64
N GLU A 21 1.94 -0.15 16.17
CA GLU A 21 2.27 -0.17 14.74
C GLU A 21 1.61 -1.34 14.02
N ALA A 22 1.59 -2.53 14.64
CA ALA A 22 0.92 -3.69 14.07
C ALA A 22 -0.60 -3.46 13.98
N LEU A 23 -1.20 -2.90 15.03
CA LEU A 23 -2.62 -2.52 15.02
C LEU A 23 -2.91 -1.45 13.97
N ARG A 24 -2.08 -0.41 13.86
CA ARG A 24 -2.20 0.62 12.81
C ARG A 24 -2.14 0.00 11.41
N TYR A 25 -1.24 -0.95 11.19
CA TYR A 25 -1.23 -1.72 9.94
C TYR A 25 -2.56 -2.46 9.75
N LYS A 26 -3.09 -3.16 10.74
CA LYS A 26 -4.39 -3.83 10.60
C LYS A 26 -5.53 -2.85 10.25
N GLU A 27 -5.63 -1.73 10.96
CA GLU A 27 -6.68 -0.71 10.78
C GLU A 27 -6.59 0.00 9.42
N LEU A 28 -5.37 0.24 8.91
CA LEU A 28 -5.18 0.88 7.60
C LEU A 28 -5.37 -0.07 6.41
N LYS A 29 -5.89 -1.28 6.62
CA LYS A 29 -6.17 -2.22 5.53
C LYS A 29 -7.04 -1.62 4.41
N PRO A 30 -8.17 -0.93 4.68
CA PRO A 30 -8.99 -0.34 3.62
C PRO A 30 -8.22 0.69 2.79
N PHE A 31 -7.33 1.46 3.42
CA PHE A 31 -6.48 2.41 2.72
C PHE A 31 -5.44 1.72 1.83
N ARG A 32 -4.76 0.67 2.33
CA ARG A 32 -3.85 -0.12 1.50
C ARG A 32 -4.56 -0.76 0.32
N ASP A 33 -5.73 -1.34 0.55
CA ASP A 33 -6.53 -1.94 -0.52
C ASP A 33 -6.92 -0.88 -1.57
N PHE A 34 -7.33 0.32 -1.15
CA PHE A 34 -7.57 1.46 -2.06
C PHE A 34 -6.33 1.82 -2.88
N VAL A 35 -5.16 1.96 -2.25
CA VAL A 35 -3.91 2.28 -2.94
C VAL A 35 -3.55 1.19 -3.95
N MET A 36 -3.59 -0.08 -3.54
CA MET A 36 -3.24 -1.23 -4.41
C MET A 36 -4.22 -1.39 -5.58
N GLN A 37 -5.49 -1.06 -5.39
CA GLN A 37 -6.50 -1.08 -6.44
C GLN A 37 -6.31 0.07 -7.44
N ASN A 38 -6.05 1.28 -6.97
CA ASN A 38 -6.07 2.49 -7.80
C ASN A 38 -4.70 2.92 -8.32
N TYR A 39 -3.59 2.49 -7.71
CA TYR A 39 -2.25 2.95 -8.07
C TYR A 39 -1.35 1.78 -8.47
N LYS A 40 -0.38 2.06 -9.34
CA LYS A 40 0.70 1.14 -9.69
C LYS A 40 2.04 1.78 -9.40
N ILE A 41 3.02 0.95 -9.02
CA ILE A 41 4.41 1.38 -8.88
C ILE A 41 4.97 1.62 -10.29
N VAL A 42 5.53 2.80 -10.52
CA VAL A 42 6.18 3.17 -11.78
C VAL A 42 7.68 3.02 -11.70
N ARG A 43 8.26 3.48 -10.58
CA ARG A 43 9.70 3.52 -10.39
C ARG A 43 10.05 3.52 -8.91
N MET A 44 11.21 2.99 -8.57
CA MET A 44 11.85 3.17 -7.27
C MET A 44 13.13 3.99 -7.45
N PHE A 45 13.43 4.88 -6.50
CA PHE A 45 14.64 5.68 -6.46
C PHE A 45 15.19 5.68 -5.03
N GLY A 46 16.23 4.87 -4.79
CA GLY A 46 16.73 4.62 -3.44
C GLY A 46 15.59 4.12 -2.52
N PRO A 47 15.33 4.77 -1.37
CA PRO A 47 14.25 4.39 -0.46
C PRO A 47 12.86 4.87 -0.90
N HIS A 48 12.77 5.64 -1.98
CA HIS A 48 11.51 6.26 -2.43
C HIS A 48 10.83 5.44 -3.53
N VAL A 49 9.50 5.42 -3.53
CA VAL A 49 8.68 4.71 -4.53
C VAL A 49 7.74 5.71 -5.20
N LEU A 50 7.74 5.76 -6.53
CA LEU A 50 6.81 6.56 -7.33
C LEU A 50 5.60 5.72 -7.73
N PHE A 51 4.43 6.23 -7.36
CA PHE A 51 3.14 5.66 -7.72
C PHE A 51 2.47 6.49 -8.82
N GLN A 52 1.80 5.82 -9.74
CA GLN A 52 0.93 6.42 -10.73
C GLN A 52 -0.49 5.89 -10.54
N LEU A 53 -1.46 6.79 -10.59
CA LEU A 53 -2.87 6.43 -10.64
C LEU A 53 -3.12 5.60 -11.92
N LYS A 54 -3.68 4.41 -11.77
CA LYS A 54 -4.14 3.58 -12.89
C LYS A 54 -5.23 4.37 -13.60
N ASN A 55 -5.08 4.55 -14.92
CA ASN A 55 -5.88 5.43 -15.77
C ASN A 55 -7.32 5.64 -15.27
N SER A 56 -7.62 6.82 -14.74
CA SER A 56 -8.99 7.32 -14.78
C SER A 56 -9.26 7.72 -16.23
N SER A 57 -10.36 7.24 -16.80
CA SER A 57 -10.90 7.67 -18.09
C SER A 57 -11.17 9.18 -18.19
N VAL A 58 -10.93 9.94 -17.12
CA VAL A 58 -11.13 11.39 -16.97
C VAL A 58 -10.11 12.22 -17.75
N ASN A 59 -8.96 11.66 -18.14
CA ASN A 59 -7.95 12.42 -18.92
C ASN A 59 -8.20 12.49 -20.44
N LYS A 60 -9.33 11.97 -20.94
CA LYS A 60 -9.68 12.03 -22.37
C LYS A 60 -10.40 13.31 -22.80
N GLU A 61 -10.86 14.16 -21.87
CA GLU A 61 -11.65 15.36 -22.20
C GLU A 61 -10.84 16.68 -22.18
N LEU A 62 -9.53 16.64 -21.95
CA LEU A 62 -8.67 17.84 -21.90
C LEU A 62 -7.55 17.85 -22.95
N ARG A 63 -7.76 17.21 -24.11
CA ARG A 63 -6.85 17.33 -25.27
C ARG A 63 -7.60 17.56 -26.56
#